data_AF-A0A7X7DU54-F1
#
_entry.id   AF-A0A7X7DU54-F1
#
_cell.length_a   1.000
_cell.length_b   1.000
_cell.length_c   1.000
_cell.angle_alpha   90.00
_cell.angle_beta   90.00
_cell.angle_gamma   90.00
#
_symmetry.space_group_name_H-M   'P 1'
#
loop_
_entity.id
_entity.type
_entity.pdbx_description
1 polymer ?
#
loop_
_entity_poly.entity_id
_entity_poly.type
_entity_poly.pdbx_seq_one_letter_code
_entity_poly.pdbx_strand_id
1 'polypeptide(L)' 'MKELIKSFEKYTKTECGACGRFLELQKTEITYLGSVFTLDLPVCPSCGTVFVPEELATGKMLEVEKILEDK' A
#
# COMPACT_ATOMS: atom_id res chain seq x y z
N MET A 1 0.28 8.48 -9.04
CA MET A 1 1.23 8.04 -7.98
C MET A 1 1.18 8.84 -6.67
N LYS A 2 1.23 10.19 -6.65
CA LYS A 2 1.28 10.96 -5.37
C LYS A 2 -0.01 10.94 -4.53
N GLU A 3 -1.16 10.64 -5.13
CA GLU A 3 -2.46 10.69 -4.44
C GLU A 3 -2.77 9.41 -3.66
N LEU A 4 -2.25 8.24 -4.08
CA LEU A 4 -2.42 6.99 -3.32
C LEU A 4 -1.69 7.02 -1.97
N ILE A 5 -0.51 7.63 -1.92
CA ILE A 5 0.32 7.69 -0.70
C ILE A 5 -0.42 8.45 0.41
N LYS A 6 -1.13 9.54 0.06
CA LYS A 6 -1.96 10.29 1.01
C LYS A 6 -3.11 9.48 1.58
N SER A 7 -3.70 8.59 0.78
CA SER A 7 -4.76 7.70 1.25
C SER A 7 -4.26 6.66 2.24
N PHE A 8 -2.98 6.29 2.21
CA PHE A 8 -2.43 5.29 3.12
C PHE A 8 -2.01 5.84 4.49
N GLU A 9 -1.76 7.16 4.61
CA GLU A 9 -1.48 7.83 5.88
C GLU A 9 -2.60 7.61 6.92
N LYS A 10 -3.86 7.45 6.48
CA LYS A 10 -4.99 7.20 7.40
C LYS A 10 -4.86 5.89 8.18
N TYR A 11 -4.16 4.90 7.63
CA TYR A 11 -3.99 3.58 8.24
C TYR A 11 -2.80 3.52 9.23
N THR A 12 -1.94 4.54 9.27
CA THR A 12 -0.88 4.63 10.29
C THR A 12 -1.42 4.80 11.71
N LYS A 13 -2.65 5.31 11.82
CA LYS A 13 -3.38 5.40 13.09
C LYS A 13 -4.01 4.08 13.53
N THR A 14 -3.89 3.02 12.73
CA THR A 14 -4.35 1.69 13.09
C THR A 14 -3.26 0.96 13.87
N GLU A 15 -3.65 0.28 14.94
CA GLU A 15 -2.75 -0.53 15.75
C GLU A 15 -2.72 -1.97 15.22
N CYS A 16 -1.55 -2.58 15.23
CA CYS A 16 -1.39 -3.99 14.93
C CYS A 16 -2.09 -4.82 16.02
N GLY A 17 -3.08 -5.63 15.66
CA GLY A 17 -3.81 -6.47 16.63
C GLY A 17 -2.95 -7.51 17.35
N ALA A 18 -1.77 -7.85 16.81
CA ALA A 18 -0.82 -8.78 17.45
C ALA A 18 0.16 -8.07 18.39
N CYS A 19 0.55 -6.83 18.10
CA CYS A 19 1.62 -6.12 18.83
C CYS A 19 1.13 -4.93 19.65
N GLY A 20 -0.07 -4.41 19.41
CA GLY A 20 -0.56 -3.18 20.01
C GLY A 20 0.28 -1.94 19.69
N ARG A 21 0.97 -1.94 18.53
CA ARG A 21 1.74 -0.79 18.05
C ARG A 21 1.10 -0.19 16.82
N PHE A 22 1.17 1.14 16.72
CA PHE A 22 0.78 1.87 15.52
C PHE A 22 1.60 1.42 14.31
N LEU A 23 0.92 1.33 13.16
CA LEU A 23 1.56 1.02 11.89
C LEU A 23 2.30 2.26 11.38
N GLU A 24 3.46 2.06 10.78
CA GLU A 24 4.28 3.13 10.21
C GLU A 24 4.35 2.97 8.69
N LEU A 25 4.27 4.07 7.94
CA LEU A 25 4.46 4.02 6.50
C LEU A 25 5.91 3.66 6.20
N GLN A 26 6.11 2.53 5.53
CA GLN A 26 7.41 2.08 5.09
C GLN A 26 7.37 1.72 3.61
N LYS A 27 8.38 2.20 2.89
CA LYS A 27 8.58 1.88 1.48
C LYS A 27 8.76 0.38 1.30
N THR A 28 7.75 -0.26 0.73
CA THR A 28 7.68 -1.71 0.56
C THR A 28 7.52 -2.04 -0.91
N GLU A 29 8.31 -3.00 -1.38
CA GLU A 29 8.15 -3.56 -2.72
C GLU A 29 7.13 -4.70 -2.67
N ILE A 30 6.07 -4.58 -3.44
CA ILE A 30 5.03 -5.61 -3.55
C ILE A 30 4.95 -6.09 -4.99
N THR A 31 4.72 -7.39 -5.15
CA THR A 31 4.45 -7.99 -6.46
C THR A 31 2.99 -8.38 -6.51
N TYR A 32 2.23 -7.76 -7.42
CA TYR A 32 0.83 -8.08 -7.64
C TYR A 32 0.61 -8.46 -9.09
N LEU A 33 0.16 -9.70 -9.31
CA LEU A 33 -0.18 -10.25 -10.64
C LEU A 33 0.94 -10.11 -11.69
N GLY A 34 2.19 -10.26 -11.26
CA GLY A 34 3.37 -10.20 -12.13
C GLY A 34 3.95 -8.79 -12.32
N SER A 35 3.31 -7.77 -11.77
CA SER A 35 3.85 -6.41 -11.73
C SER A 35 4.45 -6.10 -10.36
N VAL A 36 5.64 -5.52 -10.35
CA VAL A 36 6.35 -5.09 -9.13
C VAL A 36 6.11 -3.60 -8.92
N PHE A 37 5.64 -3.23 -7.73
CA PHE A 37 5.38 -1.85 -7.35
C PHE A 37 6.13 -1.52 -6.08
N THR A 38 6.76 -0.35 -6.04
CA THR A 38 7.37 0.18 -4.82
C THR A 38 6.53 1.33 -4.30
N LEU A 39 5.87 1.12 -3.16
CA LEU A 39 5.03 2.15 -2.52
C LEU A 39 5.14 2.09 -1.00
N ASP A 40 4.82 3.20 -0.35
CA ASP A 40 4.79 3.30 1.11
C ASP A 40 3.51 2.64 1.62
N LEU A 41 3.68 1.54 2.36
CA LEU A 41 2.59 0.78 2.97
C LEU A 41 2.70 0.82 4.50
N PRO A 42 1.57 0.79 5.23
CA PRO A 42 1.57 0.69 6.68
C PRO A 42 2.12 -0.67 7.13
N VAL A 43 3.28 -0.65 7.80
CA VAL A 43 3.97 -1.84 8.30
C VAL A 43 4.10 -1.73 9.81
N CYS A 44 3.90 -2.85 10.52
CA CYS A 44 4.14 -2.88 11.94
C CYS A 44 5.66 -2.90 12.22
N PRO A 45 6.20 -1.92 12.95
CA PRO A 45 7.63 -1.89 13.28
C PRO A 45 8.07 -3.00 14.25
N SER A 46 7.13 -3.72 14.87
CA SER A 46 7.43 -4.78 15.84
C SER A 46 7.49 -6.17 15.24
N CYS A 47 6.53 -6.52 14.38
CA CYS A 47 6.42 -7.86 13.79
C CYS A 47 6.65 -7.88 12.27
N GLY A 48 6.72 -6.72 11.62
CA GLY A 48 6.87 -6.61 10.18
C GLY A 48 5.59 -6.92 9.39
N THR A 49 4.43 -7.02 10.04
CA THR A 49 3.16 -7.24 9.32
C THR A 49 2.85 -6.04 8.44
N VAL A 50 2.76 -6.29 7.13
CA VAL A 50 2.33 -5.31 6.13
C VAL A 50 0.81 -5.31 6.08
N PHE A 51 0.20 -4.15 6.26
CA PHE A 51 -1.24 -3.98 6.11
C PHE A 51 -1.55 -3.57 4.67
N VAL A 52 -2.26 -4.45 3.97
CA VAL A 52 -2.69 -4.24 2.58
C VAL A 52 -4.15 -3.77 2.61
N PRO A 53 -4.41 -2.47 2.36
CA PRO A 53 -5.78 -1.95 2.36
C PRO A 53 -6.58 -2.50 1.19
N GLU A 54 -7.90 -2.55 1.37
CA GLU A 54 -8.82 -3.06 0.35
C GLU A 54 -8.66 -2.29 -0.97
N GLU A 55 -8.47 -0.97 -0.95
CA GLU A 55 -8.20 -0.15 -2.14
C GLU A 55 -7.03 -0.69 -3.00
N LEU A 56 -6.04 -1.35 -2.40
CA LEU A 56 -4.93 -2.01 -3.10
C LEU A 56 -5.26 -3.47 -3.49
N ALA A 57 -6.06 -4.17 -2.68
CA ALA A 57 -6.48 -5.55 -2.92
C ALA A 57 -7.60 -5.68 -3.99
N THR A 58 -8.64 -4.86 -3.92
CA THR A 58 -9.69 -4.73 -4.96
C THR A 58 -9.23 -3.88 -6.14
N GLY A 59 -8.23 -3.02 -5.95
CA GLY A 59 -7.68 -2.13 -6.96
C GLY A 59 -6.80 -2.82 -8.01
N LYS A 60 -7.37 -3.71 -8.81
CA LYS A 60 -6.97 -3.82 -10.22
C LYS A 60 -7.44 -2.53 -10.92
N MET A 61 -6.62 -2.00 -11.83
CA MET A 61 -6.98 -1.02 -12.89
C MET A 61 -7.20 0.45 -12.46
N LEU A 62 -6.11 1.18 -12.18
CA LEU A 62 -6.07 2.59 -12.59
C LEU A 62 -4.76 2.97 -13.27
N GLU A 63 -3.72 2.14 -13.15
CA GLU A 63 -2.43 2.37 -13.82
C GLU A 63 -2.30 1.65 -15.17
N VAL A 64 -3.21 0.72 -15.51
CA VAL A 64 -3.26 0.09 -16.85
C VAL A 64 -4.04 0.95 -17.86
N GLU A 65 -5.01 1.76 -17.43
CA GLU A 65 -5.77 2.62 -18.35
C GLU A 65 -4.97 3.85 -18.83
N LYS A 66 -4.01 4.34 -18.04
CA LYS A 66 -3.24 5.54 -18.38
C LYS A 66 -2.02 5.29 -19.29
N ILE A 67 -1.74 4.04 -19.64
CA ILE A 67 -0.64 3.66 -20.56
C ILE A 67 -1.15 3.50 -22.01
N LEU A 68 -2.47 3.48 -22.23
CA LEU A 68 -3.10 3.26 -23.54
C LEU A 68 -3.61 4.54 -24.23
N GLU A 69 -3.38 5.73 -23.66
CA GLU A 69 -3.84 7.02 -24.20
C GLU A 69 -2.68 7.99 -24.52
N ASP A 70 -1.58 7.49 -25.08
CA ASP A 70 -0.67 8.35 -25.86
C ASP A 70 -0.09 7.55 -27.02
N LYS A 71 -0.94 7.35 -28.03
CA LYS A 71 -0.55 7.04 -29.40
C LYS A 71 -1.30 7.98 -30.34
#